data_AF-A0A2E4MGS6-F1
#
_entry.id   AF-A0A2E4MGS6-F1
#
_cell.length_a   1.000
_cell.length_b   1.000
_cell.length_c   1.000
_cell.angle_alpha   90.00
_cell.angle_beta   90.00
_cell.angle_gamma   90.00
#
_symmetry.space_group_name_H-M   'P 1'
#
loop_
_entity.id
_entity.type
_entity.pdbx_description
1 polymer ?
#
loop_
_entity_poly.entity_id
_entity_poly.type
_entity_poly.pdbx_seq_one_letter_code
_entity_poly.pdbx_strand_id
1 'polypeptide(L)'
;MQHMKNKNGFTIIELIMVMIIIGVLAAVAIPRFQDIVVESEAAVEQRILNTISDGLETYAREKYVANGVRSWPDNPFVALSKMPPDYDNDLYVLSAMKDRDWIFTGNGNNESYNNTIAHLRKSDSIAIWGYDPATGELDYDGTPFGPKSVLHRVNETGGN
;
A
#
# COMPACT_ATOMS: atom_id res chain seq x y z
N MET A 1 -23.72 -62.61 -16.93
CA MET A 1 -24.47 -61.33 -16.99
C MET A 1 -23.46 -60.20 -17.00
N GLN A 2 -23.36 -59.42 -18.09
CA GLN A 2 -22.39 -58.34 -18.23
C GLN A 2 -23.14 -57.01 -18.16
N HIS A 3 -22.84 -56.20 -17.14
CA HIS A 3 -23.46 -54.90 -16.91
C HIS A 3 -22.98 -53.90 -17.98
N MET A 4 -23.90 -53.38 -18.79
CA MET A 4 -23.64 -52.25 -19.67
C MET A 4 -23.53 -50.97 -18.82
N LYS A 5 -22.32 -50.42 -18.68
CA LYS A 5 -22.12 -49.12 -18.05
C LYS A 5 -22.67 -48.02 -18.98
N ASN A 6 -23.66 -47.27 -18.51
CA ASN A 6 -24.16 -46.07 -19.20
C ASN A 6 -23.02 -45.07 -19.40
N LYS A 7 -22.72 -44.74 -20.65
CA LYS A 7 -21.77 -43.68 -21.01
C LYS A 7 -22.56 -42.36 -21.12
N ASN A 8 -22.83 -41.73 -19.99
CA ASN A 8 -23.33 -40.36 -19.98
C ASN A 8 -22.15 -39.42 -20.25
N GLY A 9 -21.87 -39.16 -21.53
CA GLY A 9 -20.86 -38.20 -21.95
C GLY A 9 -21.39 -36.76 -21.84
N PHE A 10 -20.51 -35.83 -21.45
CA PHE A 10 -20.79 -34.39 -21.41
C PHE A 10 -21.09 -33.87 -22.82
N THR A 11 -22.12 -33.05 -23.00
CA THR A 11 -22.46 -32.50 -24.32
C THR A 11 -21.68 -31.22 -24.61
N ILE A 12 -21.39 -30.96 -25.89
CA ILE A 12 -20.73 -29.70 -26.30
C ILE A 12 -21.59 -28.49 -25.97
N ILE A 13 -22.93 -28.62 -26.04
CA ILE A 13 -23.84 -27.53 -25.73
C ILE A 13 -23.78 -27.14 -24.24
N GLU A 14 -23.61 -28.11 -23.34
CA GLU A 14 -23.39 -27.82 -21.91
C GLU A 14 -22.09 -27.03 -21.70
N LEU A 15 -21.02 -27.39 -22.42
CA LEU A 15 -19.75 -26.66 -22.31
C LEU A 15 -19.88 -25.22 -22.80
N ILE A 16 -20.61 -25.00 -23.90
CA ILE A 16 -20.86 -23.65 -24.45
C ILE A 16 -21.69 -22.81 -23.49
N MET A 17 -22.77 -23.36 -22.92
CA MET A 17 -23.60 -22.64 -21.96
C MET A 17 -22.80 -22.22 -20.72
N VAL A 18 -21.95 -23.12 -20.20
CA VAL A 18 -21.06 -22.82 -19.07
C VAL A 18 -20.06 -21.70 -19.42
N MET A 19 -19.46 -21.74 -20.60
CA MET A 19 -18.54 -20.69 -21.06
C MET A 19 -19.23 -19.32 -21.14
N ILE A 20 -20.46 -19.26 -21.65
CA ILE A 20 -21.26 -18.02 -21.72
C ILE A 20 -21.50 -17.47 -20.31
N ILE A 21 -21.90 -18.33 -19.36
CA ILE A 21 -22.16 -17.91 -17.97
C ILE A 21 -20.86 -17.38 -17.33
N ILE A 22 -19.74 -18.10 -17.46
CA ILE A 22 -18.44 -17.66 -16.92
C ILE A 22 -17.99 -16.35 -17.58
N GLY A 23 -18.21 -16.18 -18.89
CA GLY A 23 -17.89 -14.95 -19.61
C GLY A 23 -18.60 -13.71 -19.04
N VAL A 24 -19.90 -13.82 -18.77
CA VAL A 24 -20.68 -12.72 -18.16
C VAL A 24 -20.23 -12.46 -16.72
N LEU A 25 -19.99 -13.52 -15.92
CA LEU A 25 -19.50 -13.38 -14.55
C LEU A 25 -18.12 -12.70 -14.51
N ALA A 26 -17.20 -13.11 -15.39
CA ALA A 26 -15.85 -12.53 -15.46
C ALA A 26 -15.88 -11.04 -15.81
N ALA A 27 -16.75 -10.62 -16.73
CA ALA A 27 -16.89 -9.22 -17.13
C ALA A 27 -17.28 -8.29 -15.97
N VAL A 28 -18.08 -8.77 -15.01
CA VAL A 28 -18.49 -7.99 -13.83
C VAL A 28 -17.52 -8.18 -12.66
N ALA A 29 -16.95 -9.36 -12.50
CA ALA A 29 -16.11 -9.70 -11.36
C ALA A 29 -14.73 -9.02 -11.43
N ILE A 30 -14.06 -9.03 -12.59
CA ILE A 30 -12.72 -8.47 -12.76
C ILE A 30 -12.62 -6.99 -12.33
N PRO A 31 -13.46 -6.06 -12.83
CA PRO A 31 -13.35 -4.65 -12.43
C PRO A 31 -13.60 -4.46 -10.93
N ARG A 32 -14.59 -5.17 -10.37
CA ARG A 32 -14.89 -5.10 -8.93
C ARG A 32 -13.74 -5.60 -8.07
N PHE A 33 -13.03 -6.64 -8.50
CA PHE A 33 -11.86 -7.13 -7.77
C PHE A 33 -10.73 -6.10 -7.75
N GLN A 34 -10.52 -5.34 -8.83
CA GLN A 34 -9.51 -4.29 -8.87
C GLN A 34 -9.83 -3.17 -7.87
N ASP A 35 -11.09 -2.71 -7.82
CA ASP A 35 -11.53 -1.68 -6.87
C ASP A 35 -11.33 -2.13 -5.41
N ILE A 36 -11.70 -3.38 -5.09
CA ILE A 36 -11.54 -3.96 -3.75
C ILE A 36 -10.07 -4.01 -3.33
N VAL A 37 -9.15 -4.33 -4.26
CA VAL A 37 -7.72 -4.37 -3.97
C VAL A 37 -7.22 -2.96 -3.63
N VAL A 38 -7.57 -1.95 -4.43
CA VAL A 38 -7.16 -0.55 -4.18
C VAL A 38 -7.72 -0.04 -2.86
N GLU A 39 -8.99 -0.30 -2.56
CA GLU A 39 -9.62 0.09 -1.29
C GLU A 39 -8.95 -0.62 -0.10
N SER A 40 -8.58 -1.90 -0.26
CA SER A 40 -7.88 -2.64 0.78
C SER A 40 -6.48 -2.09 1.07
N GLU A 41 -5.77 -1.62 0.05
CA GLU A 41 -4.46 -0.99 0.19
C GLU A 41 -4.58 0.36 0.89
N ALA A 42 -5.54 1.20 0.48
CA ALA A 42 -5.82 2.48 1.14
C ALA A 42 -6.19 2.31 2.63
N ALA A 43 -6.93 1.25 2.97
CA ALA A 43 -7.27 0.94 4.36
C ALA A 43 -6.04 0.49 5.19
N VAL A 44 -5.10 -0.25 4.58
CA VAL A 44 -3.82 -0.60 5.21
C VAL A 44 -2.98 0.64 5.42
N GLU A 45 -2.86 1.51 4.41
CA GLU A 45 -2.14 2.77 4.49
C GLU A 45 -2.66 3.63 5.65
N GLN A 46 -3.97 3.84 5.74
CA GLN A 46 -4.57 4.60 6.84
C GLN A 46 -4.26 3.99 8.21
N ARG A 47 -4.26 2.66 8.33
CA ARG A 47 -3.88 2.01 9.59
C ARG A 47 -2.43 2.30 9.96
N ILE A 48 -1.51 2.19 9.00
CA ILE A 48 -0.09 2.46 9.24
C ILE A 48 0.12 3.92 9.62
N LEU A 49 -0.48 4.87 8.90
CA LEU A 49 -0.36 6.30 9.15
C LEU A 49 -0.94 6.70 10.52
N ASN A 50 -2.09 6.12 10.92
CA ASN A 50 -2.62 6.29 12.28
C ASN A 50 -1.64 5.77 13.33
N THR A 51 -1.06 4.59 13.11
CA THR A 51 -0.09 3.99 14.04
C THR A 51 1.18 4.85 14.14
N ILE A 52 1.62 5.45 13.03
CA ILE A 52 2.74 6.41 13.01
C ILE A 52 2.39 7.64 13.82
N SER A 53 1.22 8.26 13.59
CA SER A 53 0.79 9.45 14.33
C SER A 53 0.74 9.19 15.84
N ASP A 54 0.12 8.08 16.27
CA ASP A 54 0.04 7.68 17.68
C ASP A 54 1.43 7.37 18.27
N GLY A 55 2.29 6.71 17.50
CA GLY A 55 3.67 6.42 17.87
C GLY A 55 4.49 7.69 18.07
N LEU A 56 4.38 8.65 17.16
CA LEU A 56 5.07 9.94 17.23
C LEU A 56 4.64 10.75 18.47
N GLU A 57 3.34 10.76 18.78
CA GLU A 57 2.82 11.42 20.00
C GLU A 57 3.36 10.74 21.26
N THR A 58 3.41 9.41 21.27
CA THR A 58 3.98 8.63 22.39
C THR A 58 5.46 8.94 22.56
N TYR A 59 6.25 8.91 21.48
CA TYR A 59 7.66 9.25 21.49
C TYR A 59 7.92 10.66 22.00
N ALA A 60 7.13 11.65 21.55
CA ALA A 60 7.27 13.02 21.98
C ALA A 60 6.97 13.21 23.48
N ARG A 61 6.00 12.45 24.03
CA ARG A 61 5.70 12.43 25.47
C ARG A 61 6.83 11.83 26.28
N GLU A 62 7.42 10.74 25.81
CA GLU A 62 8.59 10.12 26.46
C GLU A 62 9.77 11.10 26.50
N LYS A 63 10.05 11.80 25.40
CA LYS A 63 11.09 12.83 25.35
C LYS A 63 10.80 14.02 26.25
N TYR A 64 9.55 14.43 26.34
CA TYR A 64 9.15 15.49 27.27
C TYR A 64 9.39 15.09 28.74
N VAL A 65 9.09 13.85 29.12
CA VAL A 65 9.37 13.35 30.47
C VAL A 65 10.87 13.25 30.74
N ALA A 66 11.65 12.81 29.75
CA ALA A 66 13.10 12.61 29.90
C ALA A 66 13.90 13.92 29.90
N ASN A 67 13.56 14.85 29.01
CA ASN A 67 14.38 16.03 28.69
C ASN A 67 13.64 17.36 28.92
N GLY A 68 12.38 17.35 29.34
CA GLY A 68 11.57 18.54 29.55
C GLY A 68 11.09 19.25 28.27
N VAL A 69 11.42 18.72 27.09
CA VAL A 69 11.09 19.28 25.77
C VAL A 69 10.58 18.17 24.87
N ARG A 70 9.51 18.44 24.11
CA ARG A 70 9.00 17.53 23.08
C ARG A 70 9.96 17.50 21.89
N SER A 71 10.29 16.31 21.41
CA SER A 71 11.02 16.12 20.16
C SER A 71 10.55 14.86 19.46
N TRP A 72 10.77 14.82 18.15
CA TRP A 72 10.35 13.73 17.27
C TRP A 72 11.56 13.03 16.67
N PRO A 73 11.45 11.76 16.24
CA PRO A 73 12.54 11.07 15.58
C PRO A 73 12.72 11.56 14.14
N ASP A 74 13.94 11.48 13.60
CA ASP A 74 14.19 11.82 12.20
C ASP A 74 13.43 10.89 11.24
N ASN A 75 13.28 9.62 11.62
CA ASN A 75 12.51 8.61 10.89
C ASN A 75 11.23 8.26 11.68
N PRO A 76 10.03 8.46 11.10
CA PRO A 76 8.77 8.24 11.80
C PRO A 76 8.50 6.75 12.12
N PHE A 77 9.09 5.82 11.38
CA PHE A 77 8.94 4.37 11.64
C PHE A 77 9.65 3.92 12.93
N VAL A 78 10.60 4.71 13.45
CA VAL A 78 11.29 4.43 14.73
C VAL A 78 10.33 4.58 15.91
N ALA A 79 9.28 5.39 15.78
CA ALA A 79 8.30 5.58 16.84
C ALA A 79 7.30 4.40 16.98
N LEU A 80 7.35 3.44 16.06
CA LEU A 80 6.42 2.31 16.03
C LEU A 80 6.87 1.17 16.93
N SER A 81 5.93 0.58 17.68
CA SER A 81 6.17 -0.65 18.45
C SER A 81 6.29 -1.89 17.56
N LYS A 82 5.69 -1.85 16.36
CA LYS A 82 5.76 -2.90 15.35
C LYS A 82 5.89 -2.29 13.97
N MET A 83 6.96 -2.65 13.27
CA MET A 83 7.19 -2.24 11.89
C MET A 83 6.21 -2.93 10.93
N PRO A 84 5.80 -2.27 9.83
CA PRO A 84 5.11 -2.93 8.73
C PRO A 84 5.95 -4.12 8.21
N PRO A 85 5.33 -5.23 7.77
CA PRO A 85 6.06 -6.41 7.29
C PRO A 85 7.02 -6.12 6.13
N ASP A 86 6.62 -5.20 5.25
CA ASP A 86 7.36 -4.85 4.03
C ASP A 86 8.12 -3.52 4.20
N TYR A 87 8.51 -3.15 5.42
CA TYR A 87 9.29 -1.94 5.66
C TYR A 87 10.78 -2.16 5.33
N ASP A 88 11.32 -1.38 4.41
CA ASP A 88 12.74 -1.35 4.06
C ASP A 88 13.40 -0.08 4.63
N ASN A 89 14.36 -0.27 5.53
CA ASN A 89 15.10 0.80 6.20
C ASN A 89 16.40 1.18 5.46
N ASP A 90 16.83 0.38 4.49
CA ASP A 90 18.05 0.62 3.72
C ASP A 90 17.75 1.26 2.36
N LEU A 91 16.47 1.41 2.03
CA LEU A 91 16.00 2.00 0.79
C LEU A 91 15.43 3.42 0.98
N TYR A 92 16.01 4.38 0.27
CA TYR A 92 15.64 5.81 0.35
C TYR A 92 15.12 6.38 -0.98
N VAL A 93 15.09 5.56 -2.04
CA VAL A 93 14.80 6.00 -3.42
C VAL A 93 13.55 5.30 -3.94
N LEU A 94 12.53 6.10 -4.28
CA LEU A 94 11.22 5.60 -4.72
C LEU A 94 11.30 4.69 -5.96
N SER A 95 12.21 4.97 -6.90
CA SER A 95 12.33 4.18 -8.14
C SER A 95 12.89 2.77 -7.94
N ALA A 96 13.52 2.52 -6.80
CA ALA A 96 14.11 1.22 -6.46
C ALA A 96 13.22 0.35 -5.56
N MET A 97 12.04 0.85 -5.17
CA MET A 97 11.03 0.10 -4.42
C MET A 97 10.54 -1.12 -5.19
N LYS A 98 10.26 -2.22 -4.47
CA LYS A 98 9.75 -3.48 -4.99
C LYS A 98 8.59 -3.99 -4.13
N ASP A 99 7.89 -5.00 -4.60
CA ASP A 99 7.08 -5.94 -3.80
C ASP A 99 6.27 -5.39 -2.60
N ARG A 100 5.59 -4.24 -2.78
CA ARG A 100 4.74 -3.56 -1.78
C ARG A 100 5.48 -2.92 -0.62
N ASP A 101 6.72 -2.52 -0.86
CA ASP A 101 7.57 -1.90 0.14
C ASP A 101 6.93 -0.66 0.78
N TRP A 102 7.25 -0.48 2.06
CA TRP A 102 7.18 0.77 2.78
C TRP A 102 8.60 1.30 2.95
N ILE A 103 8.83 2.58 2.64
CA ILE A 103 10.13 3.22 2.86
C ILE A 103 9.97 4.59 3.50
N PHE A 104 11.07 5.10 4.04
CA PHE A 104 11.21 6.50 4.42
C PHE A 104 12.45 7.08 3.75
N THR A 105 12.27 8.14 2.96
CA THR A 105 13.37 8.70 2.15
C THR A 105 14.42 9.44 2.97
N GLY A 106 14.08 9.91 4.17
CA GLY A 106 14.97 10.73 4.98
C GLY A 106 15.31 12.08 4.34
N ASN A 107 16.25 12.80 4.96
CA ASN A 107 16.67 14.12 4.52
C ASN A 107 17.94 14.03 3.65
N GLY A 108 17.89 14.58 2.44
CA GLY A 108 19.06 14.72 1.55
C GLY A 108 19.33 13.55 0.62
N ASN A 109 18.58 12.44 0.74
CA ASN A 109 18.70 11.30 -0.16
C ASN A 109 17.88 11.44 -1.44
N ASN A 110 16.85 12.31 -1.42
CA ASN A 110 15.94 12.52 -2.55
C ASN A 110 15.45 13.98 -2.57
N GLU A 111 16.06 14.82 -3.40
CA GLU A 111 15.78 16.27 -3.44
C GLU A 111 14.30 16.60 -3.68
N SER A 112 13.57 15.76 -4.43
CA SER A 112 12.14 15.97 -4.73
C SER A 112 11.21 15.39 -3.66
N TYR A 113 11.66 14.38 -2.92
CA TYR A 113 10.86 13.65 -1.94
C TYR A 113 11.62 13.49 -0.63
N ASN A 114 12.08 14.60 -0.05
CA ASN A 114 12.74 14.58 1.25
C ASN A 114 11.71 14.33 2.37
N ASN A 115 12.13 13.62 3.41
CA ASN A 115 11.31 13.25 4.57
C ASN A 115 9.92 12.73 4.18
N THR A 116 9.89 11.80 3.22
CA THR A 116 8.66 11.27 2.65
C THR A 116 8.49 9.82 3.06
N ILE A 117 7.31 9.51 3.59
CA ILE A 117 6.83 8.14 3.77
C ILE A 117 6.25 7.69 2.43
N ALA A 118 6.68 6.54 1.92
CA ALA A 118 6.20 6.02 0.65
C ALA A 118 5.76 4.55 0.78
N HIS A 119 4.67 4.21 0.10
CA HIS A 119 4.19 2.83 -0.04
C HIS A 119 3.99 2.47 -1.51
N LEU A 120 4.57 1.35 -1.95
CA LEU A 120 4.32 0.80 -3.28
C LEU A 120 3.06 -0.07 -3.26
N ARG A 121 2.10 0.23 -4.14
CA ARG A 121 0.87 -0.55 -4.31
C ARG A 121 1.05 -1.66 -5.34
N LYS A 122 0.16 -2.65 -5.34
CA LYS A 122 0.16 -3.72 -6.35
C LYS A 122 -0.04 -3.22 -7.79
N SER A 123 -0.63 -2.05 -7.96
CA SER A 123 -0.79 -1.37 -9.26
C SER A 123 0.48 -0.67 -9.75
N ASP A 124 1.63 -0.85 -9.09
CA ASP A 124 2.90 -0.15 -9.36
C ASP A 124 2.82 1.38 -9.21
N SER A 125 1.82 1.84 -8.45
CA SER A 125 1.69 3.22 -8.03
C SER A 125 2.25 3.40 -6.63
N ILE A 126 2.86 4.55 -6.36
CA ILE A 126 3.52 4.89 -5.11
C ILE A 126 2.70 5.97 -4.42
N ALA A 127 2.10 5.62 -3.30
CA ALA A 127 1.41 6.55 -2.42
C ALA A 127 2.44 7.22 -1.50
N ILE A 128 2.38 8.56 -1.38
CA ILE A 128 3.34 9.33 -0.59
C ILE A 128 2.69 10.24 0.43
N TRP A 129 3.36 10.42 1.56
CA TRP A 129 3.02 11.37 2.64
C TRP A 129 4.28 12.11 3.09
N GLY A 130 4.16 13.40 3.36
CA GLY A 130 5.25 14.17 3.93
C GLY A 130 5.33 13.95 5.44
N TYR A 131 6.53 14.09 5.99
CA TYR A 131 6.78 14.09 7.43
C TYR A 131 7.72 15.23 7.77
N ASP A 132 7.37 16.01 8.79
CA ASP A 132 8.24 17.04 9.34
C ASP A 132 8.84 16.58 10.68
N PRO A 133 10.14 16.25 10.75
CA PRO A 133 10.77 15.83 12.01
C PRO A 133 10.90 16.97 13.04
N ALA A 134 10.77 18.24 12.64
CA ALA A 134 10.83 19.36 13.58
C ALA A 134 9.54 19.51 14.40
N THR A 135 8.40 19.21 13.78
CA THR A 135 7.06 19.38 14.39
C THR A 135 6.36 18.05 14.69
N GLY A 136 6.82 16.95 14.07
CA GLY A 136 6.17 15.65 14.12
C GLY A 136 4.90 15.55 13.27
N GLU A 137 4.62 16.54 12.43
CA GLU A 137 3.41 16.58 11.61
C GLU A 137 3.54 15.70 10.36
N LEU A 138 2.43 15.09 9.98
CA LEU A 138 2.28 14.36 8.72
C LEU A 138 1.59 15.29 7.71
N ASP A 139 2.13 15.41 6.51
CA ASP A 139 1.48 16.08 5.38
C ASP A 139 0.73 15.06 4.52
N TYR A 140 -0.58 15.21 4.47
CA TYR A 140 -1.53 14.29 3.85
C TYR A 140 -2.67 15.06 3.18
N ASP A 141 -3.47 14.37 2.36
CA ASP A 141 -4.68 14.94 1.75
C ASP A 141 -5.92 14.13 2.16
N GLY A 142 -7.07 14.79 2.33
CA GLY A 142 -8.30 14.17 2.80
C GLY A 142 -8.23 13.67 4.26
N THR A 143 -9.26 12.93 4.69
CA THR A 143 -9.35 12.39 6.06
C THR A 143 -9.60 10.87 6.03
N PRO A 144 -9.05 10.09 6.97
CA PRO A 144 -8.18 10.52 8.08
C PRO A 144 -6.71 10.76 7.72
N PHE A 145 -6.14 10.12 6.68
CA PHE A 145 -4.74 10.32 6.24
C PHE A 145 -4.53 9.88 4.78
N GLY A 146 -5.23 10.50 3.83
CA GLY A 146 -5.07 10.13 2.41
C GLY A 146 -3.69 10.54 1.85
N PRO A 147 -3.20 9.87 0.80
CA PRO A 147 -1.89 10.17 0.23
C PRO A 147 -1.84 11.60 -0.32
N LYS A 148 -0.73 12.29 -0.07
CA LYS A 148 -0.47 13.63 -0.62
C LYS A 148 -0.42 13.62 -2.15
N SER A 149 0.15 12.54 -2.69
CA SER A 149 0.17 12.27 -4.12
C SER A 149 0.28 10.76 -4.35
N VAL A 150 -0.14 10.33 -5.53
CA VAL A 150 0.04 8.96 -6.01
C VAL A 150 0.83 9.05 -7.31
N LEU A 151 2.09 8.63 -7.24
CA LEU A 151 2.98 8.61 -8.39
C LEU A 151 2.78 7.31 -9.14
N HIS A 152 2.75 7.37 -10.47
CA HIS A 152 2.74 6.18 -11.31
C HIS A 152 4.12 6.04 -11.93
N ARG A 153 4.73 4.86 -11.77
CA ARG A 153 6.00 4.59 -12.44
C ARG A 153 5.71 4.54 -13.94
N VAL A 154 6.51 5.26 -14.71
CA VAL A 154 6.44 5.16 -16.16
C VAL A 154 6.91 3.77 -16.56
N ASN A 155 6.04 2.99 -17.19
CA ASN A 155 6.44 1.75 -17.83
C ASN A 155 7.53 2.07 -18.86
N GLU A 156 8.49 1.17 -19.08
CA GLU A 156 9.52 1.31 -20.14
C GLU A 156 8.92 1.48 -21.56
N THR A 157 7.60 1.30 -21.70
CA THR A 157 6.80 1.47 -22.92
C THR A 157 6.00 2.79 -23.01
N GLY A 158 6.10 3.70 -22.04
CA GLY A 158 5.56 5.06 -22.17
C GLY A 158 4.02 5.17 -22.28
N GLY A 159 3.28 4.28 -21.61
CA GLY A 159 1.83 4.40 -21.48
C GLY A 159 1.44 4.97 -20.11
N ASN A 160 0.64 6.04 -20.11
CA ASN A 160 -0.07 6.55 -18.92
C ASN A 160 -1.18 5.60 -18.49
#